data_AF-A0A9E2F7W5-F1
#
_entry.id   AF-A0A9E2F7W5-F1
#
_cell.length_a   1.000
_cell.length_b   1.000
_cell.length_c   1.000
_cell.angle_alpha   90.00
_cell.angle_beta   90.00
_cell.angle_gamma   90.00
#
_symmetry.space_group_name_H-M   'P 1'
#
loop_
_entity.id
_entity.type
_entity.pdbx_description
1 polymer ?
#
loop_
_entity_poly.entity_id
_entity_poly.type
_entity_poly.pdbx_seq_one_letter_code
_entity_poly.pdbx_strand_id
1 'polypeptide(L)'
;MSLSLRDVQEATDRYIREAGGYWSEKENILRLVEEVGELSREVSHLLGPKRKKPEEKEGSPSEELGDILFVVAVLANQLGVDLEAAFAATLEKYRRRDGGRWRGKGEGA
;
A
#
# COMPACT_ATOMS: atom_id res chain seq x y z
N MET A 1 -4.09 -16.97 -10.15
CA MET A 1 -2.79 -16.45 -10.61
C MET A 1 -2.13 -15.71 -9.45
N SER A 2 -0.82 -15.87 -9.26
CA SER A 2 -0.05 -15.09 -8.29
C SER A 2 0.63 -13.94 -9.05
N LEU A 3 0.63 -12.74 -8.47
CA LEU A 3 1.31 -11.56 -9.01
C LEU A 3 2.54 -11.25 -8.14
N SER A 4 3.67 -11.03 -8.76
CA SER A 4 4.85 -10.44 -8.12
C SER A 4 4.73 -8.91 -8.04
N LEU A 5 5.56 -8.25 -7.23
CA LEU A 5 5.61 -6.78 -7.20
C LEU A 5 6.09 -6.20 -8.54
N ARG A 6 6.92 -6.94 -9.28
CA ARG A 6 7.31 -6.59 -10.65
C ARG A 6 6.10 -6.62 -11.58
N ASP A 7 5.28 -7.67 -11.52
CA ASP A 7 4.04 -7.76 -12.34
C ASP A 7 3.09 -6.59 -12.02
N VAL A 8 3.01 -6.18 -10.75
CA VAL A 8 2.23 -5.00 -10.33
C VAL A 8 2.79 -3.73 -10.98
N GLN A 9 4.11 -3.50 -10.89
CA GLN A 9 4.75 -2.34 -11.53
C GLN A 9 4.52 -2.30 -13.05
N GLU A 10 4.65 -3.44 -13.72
CA GLU A 10 4.46 -3.55 -15.18
C GLU A 10 3.00 -3.36 -15.61
N ALA A 11 2.05 -3.93 -14.86
CA ALA A 11 0.62 -3.74 -15.11
C ALA A 11 0.22 -2.27 -14.92
N THR A 12 0.73 -1.63 -13.85
CA THR A 12 0.49 -0.21 -13.58
C THR A 12 1.10 0.69 -14.66
N ASP A 13 2.35 0.48 -15.08
CA ASP A 13 2.97 1.29 -16.15
C ASP A 13 2.18 1.20 -17.45
N ARG A 14 1.76 -0.02 -17.83
CA ARG A 14 0.94 -0.23 -19.01
C ARG A 14 -0.38 0.53 -18.94
N TYR A 15 -1.12 0.37 -17.86
CA TYR A 15 -2.40 1.05 -17.65
C TYR A 15 -2.24 2.58 -17.70
N ILE A 16 -1.24 3.13 -17.03
CA ILE A 16 -1.00 4.58 -17.00
C ILE A 16 -0.63 5.10 -18.39
N ARG A 17 0.20 4.39 -19.15
CA ARG A 17 0.53 4.77 -20.54
C ARG A 17 -0.69 4.76 -21.45
N GLU A 18 -1.56 3.76 -21.33
CA GLU A 18 -2.81 3.68 -22.05
C GLU A 18 -3.78 4.81 -21.66
N ALA A 19 -3.76 5.22 -20.39
CA ALA A 19 -4.60 6.30 -19.85
C ALA A 19 -4.10 7.73 -20.15
N GLY A 20 -3.01 7.90 -20.91
CA GLY A 20 -2.48 9.22 -21.30
C GLY A 20 -1.18 9.63 -20.60
N GLY A 21 -0.57 8.72 -19.84
CA GLY A 21 0.73 8.92 -19.19
C GLY A 21 0.61 9.32 -17.72
N TYR A 22 1.78 9.54 -17.11
CA TYR A 22 1.92 9.82 -15.69
C TYR A 22 1.55 11.27 -15.34
N TRP A 23 0.82 11.46 -14.24
CA TRP A 23 0.73 12.76 -13.55
C TRP A 23 2.06 13.15 -12.89
N SER A 24 2.20 14.37 -12.39
CA SER A 24 3.41 14.76 -11.67
C SER A 24 3.59 13.98 -10.37
N GLU A 25 4.83 13.82 -9.91
CA GLU A 25 5.15 13.12 -8.66
C GLU A 25 4.45 13.77 -7.47
N LYS A 26 4.30 15.11 -7.49
CA LYS A 26 3.61 15.85 -6.44
C LYS A 26 2.12 15.51 -6.39
N GLU A 27 1.46 15.41 -7.54
CA GLU A 27 0.06 14.99 -7.62
C GLU A 27 -0.11 13.56 -7.12
N ASN A 28 0.80 12.65 -7.49
CA ASN A 28 0.74 11.26 -7.03
C ASN A 28 1.01 11.10 -5.53
N ILE A 29 1.82 11.97 -4.92
CA ILE A 29 1.95 12.02 -3.45
C ILE A 29 0.65 12.49 -2.79
N LEU A 30 -0.02 13.51 -3.35
CA LEU A 30 -1.32 13.95 -2.82
C LEU A 30 -2.38 12.86 -2.95
N ARG A 31 -2.41 12.15 -4.07
CA ARG A 31 -3.27 10.97 -4.26
C ARG A 31 -2.97 9.90 -3.21
N LEU A 32 -1.71 9.60 -2.94
CA LEU A 32 -1.36 8.61 -1.90
C LEU A 32 -1.91 9.00 -0.52
N VAL A 33 -1.87 10.29 -0.18
CA VAL A 33 -2.44 10.79 1.09
C VAL A 33 -3.97 10.66 1.10
N GLU A 34 -4.63 10.89 -0.04
CA GLU A 34 -6.07 10.67 -0.22
C GLU A 34 -6.45 9.21 0.08
N GLU A 35 -5.81 8.24 -0.57
CA GLU A 35 -6.13 6.81 -0.39
C GLU A 35 -5.87 6.32 1.06
N VAL A 36 -4.83 6.83 1.72
CA VAL A 36 -4.57 6.53 3.14
C VAL A 36 -5.68 7.09 4.04
N GLY A 37 -6.25 8.25 3.68
CA GLY A 37 -7.40 8.83 4.35
C GLY A 37 -8.66 7.98 4.20
N GLU A 38 -8.92 7.47 3.00
CA GLU A 38 -10.04 6.57 2.71
C GLU A 38 -9.88 5.24 3.46
N LEU A 39 -8.69 4.62 3.44
CA LEU A 39 -8.39 3.44 4.26
C LEU A 39 -8.65 3.67 5.75
N SER A 40 -8.19 4.81 6.27
CA SER A 40 -8.38 5.17 7.69
C SER A 40 -9.87 5.26 8.05
N ARG A 41 -10.68 5.83 7.15
CA ARG A 41 -12.14 5.91 7.32
C ARG A 41 -12.76 4.51 7.36
N GLU A 42 -12.41 3.64 6.42
CA GLU A 42 -12.99 2.29 6.34
C GLU A 42 -12.59 1.40 7.52
N VAL A 43 -11.32 1.46 7.95
CA VAL A 43 -10.88 0.76 9.16
C VAL A 43 -11.62 1.29 10.40
N SER A 44 -11.85 2.60 10.48
CA SER A 44 -12.60 3.21 11.59
C SER A 44 -14.06 2.78 11.61
N HIS A 45 -14.69 2.58 10.45
CA HIS A 45 -16.05 2.05 10.37
C HIS A 45 -16.15 0.58 10.76
N LEU A 46 -15.14 -0.22 10.44
CA LEU A 46 -15.12 -1.65 10.77
C LEU A 46 -14.81 -1.93 12.24
N LEU A 47 -13.86 -1.19 12.81
CA LEU A 47 -13.32 -1.47 14.15
C LEU A 47 -13.81 -0.47 15.21
N GLY A 48 -14.34 0.68 14.78
CA GLY A 48 -14.79 1.75 15.65
C GLY A 48 -16.25 1.61 16.08
N PRO A 49 -16.68 2.40 17.08
CA PRO A 49 -18.04 2.37 17.61
C PRO A 49 -19.09 2.97 16.65
N LYS A 50 -18.65 3.70 15.62
CA LYS A 50 -19.52 4.36 14.65
C LYS A 50 -19.66 3.49 13.40
N ARG A 51 -20.86 2.97 13.18
CA ARG A 51 -21.20 2.24 11.96
C ARG A 51 -21.33 3.20 10.78
N LYS A 52 -20.98 2.70 9.60
CA LYS A 52 -21.13 3.38 8.31
C LYS A 52 -22.59 3.80 8.11
N LYS A 53 -22.82 5.04 7.70
CA LYS A 53 -24.18 5.51 7.40
C LYS A 53 -24.61 4.97 6.02
N PRO A 54 -25.93 4.81 5.77
CA PRO A 54 -26.42 4.36 4.47
C PRO A 54 -26.06 5.31 3.33
N GLU A 55 -25.83 6.60 3.63
CA GLU A 55 -25.48 7.61 2.63
C GLU A 55 -23.97 7.68 2.34
N GLU A 56 -23.13 6.95 3.08
CA GLU A 56 -21.69 6.93 2.83
C GLU A 56 -21.36 6.00 1.67
N LYS A 57 -20.46 6.46 0.79
CA LYS A 57 -19.99 5.71 -0.38
C LYS A 57 -19.54 4.31 0.04
N GLU A 58 -19.97 3.30 -0.71
CA GLU A 58 -19.45 1.95 -0.55
C GLU A 58 -17.93 1.97 -0.79
N GLY A 59 -17.21 1.24 0.05
CA GLY A 59 -15.76 1.19 0.12
C GLY A 59 -15.37 0.18 1.19
N SER A 60 -14.19 -0.41 1.05
CA SER A 60 -13.70 -1.48 1.93
C SER A 60 -12.18 -1.36 2.09
N PRO A 61 -11.60 -1.79 3.23
CA PRO A 61 -10.14 -1.74 3.40
C PRO A 61 -9.39 -2.48 2.30
N SER A 62 -10.00 -3.49 1.68
CA SER A 62 -9.40 -4.22 0.56
C SER A 62 -9.25 -3.36 -0.69
N GLU A 63 -10.26 -2.54 -0.99
CA GLU A 63 -10.22 -1.60 -2.12
C GLU A 63 -9.17 -0.52 -1.85
N GLU A 64 -9.22 0.11 -0.67
CA GLU A 64 -8.30 1.19 -0.32
C GLU A 64 -6.83 0.72 -0.25
N LEU A 65 -6.58 -0.50 0.22
CA LEU A 65 -5.23 -1.09 0.17
C LEU A 65 -4.77 -1.35 -1.28
N GLY A 66 -5.70 -1.69 -2.18
CA GLY A 66 -5.44 -1.82 -3.60
C GLY A 66 -5.07 -0.48 -4.23
N ASP A 67 -5.82 0.58 -3.93
CA ASP A 67 -5.57 1.94 -4.44
C ASP A 67 -4.24 2.50 -3.91
N ILE A 68 -3.94 2.29 -2.64
CA ILE A 68 -2.62 2.62 -2.07
C ILE A 68 -1.51 1.88 -2.82
N LEU A 69 -1.64 0.56 -3.03
CA LEU A 69 -0.63 -0.21 -3.74
C LEU A 69 -0.44 0.28 -5.19
N PHE A 70 -1.54 0.63 -5.85
CA PHE A 70 -1.52 1.20 -7.20
C PHE A 70 -0.73 2.52 -7.25
N VAL A 71 -1.01 3.46 -6.34
CA VAL A 71 -0.32 4.75 -6.29
C VAL A 71 1.16 4.58 -5.91
N VAL A 72 1.49 3.63 -5.03
CA VAL A 72 2.87 3.27 -4.71
C VAL A 72 3.61 2.74 -5.95
N ALA A 73 2.97 1.89 -6.76
CA ALA A 73 3.54 1.40 -8.01
C ALA A 73 3.74 2.53 -9.04
N VAL A 74 2.79 3.47 -9.13
CA VAL A 74 2.92 4.67 -9.96
C VAL A 74 4.18 5.45 -9.57
N LEU A 75 4.32 5.78 -8.28
CA LEU A 75 5.48 6.54 -7.77
C LEU A 75 6.79 5.77 -7.96
N ALA A 76 6.79 4.46 -7.72
CA ALA A 76 7.99 3.63 -7.91
C ALA A 76 8.47 3.67 -9.37
N ASN A 77 7.56 3.56 -10.34
CA ASN A 77 7.90 3.63 -11.75
C ASN A 77 8.45 5.00 -12.14
N GLN A 78 7.87 6.10 -11.64
CA GLN A 78 8.35 7.46 -11.91
C GLN A 78 9.73 7.73 -11.31
N LEU A 79 9.98 7.22 -10.10
CA LEU A 79 11.22 7.45 -9.37
C LEU A 79 12.33 6.45 -9.72
N GLY A 80 12.06 5.49 -10.61
CA GLY A 80 13.02 4.44 -10.98
C GLY A 80 13.33 3.47 -9.85
N VAL A 81 12.36 3.20 -8.99
CA VAL A 81 12.48 2.29 -7.84
C VAL A 81 11.95 0.90 -8.20
N ASP A 82 12.75 -0.13 -7.94
CA ASP A 82 12.31 -1.53 -7.98
C ASP A 82 11.63 -1.89 -6.65
N LEU A 83 10.30 -2.10 -6.66
CA LEU A 83 9.52 -2.38 -5.46
C LEU A 83 9.87 -3.71 -4.84
N GLU A 84 10.19 -4.72 -5.65
CA GLU A 84 10.54 -6.04 -5.15
C GLU A 84 11.85 -6.00 -4.36
N ALA A 85 12.87 -5.34 -4.92
CA ALA A 85 14.14 -5.12 -4.23
C ALA A 85 13.97 -4.22 -2.99
N ALA A 86 13.21 -3.12 -3.09
CA ALA A 86 12.97 -2.21 -1.97
C ALA A 86 12.24 -2.88 -0.80
N PHE A 87 11.24 -3.72 -1.10
CA PHE A 87 10.50 -4.47 -0.09
C PHE A 87 11.37 -5.54 0.56
N ALA A 88 12.12 -6.31 -0.23
CA ALA A 88 13.06 -7.32 0.28
C ALA A 88 14.10 -6.71 1.24
N ALA A 89 14.69 -5.57 0.86
CA ALA A 89 15.65 -4.84 1.71
C ALA A 89 14.99 -4.34 3.01
N THR A 90 13.74 -3.88 2.95
CA THR A 90 12.98 -3.43 4.13
C THR A 90 12.71 -4.58 5.10
N LEU A 91 12.31 -5.75 4.59
CA LEU A 91 12.12 -6.94 5.42
C LEU A 91 13.42 -7.39 6.08
N GLU A 92 14.53 -7.40 5.34
CA GLU A 92 15.83 -7.73 5.91
C GLU A 92 16.24 -6.76 7.02
N LYS A 93 16.04 -5.45 6.80
CA LYS A 93 16.28 -4.42 7.81
C LYS A 93 15.48 -4.67 9.09
N TYR A 94 14.19 -5.01 8.97
CA TYR A 94 13.35 -5.32 10.12
C TYR A 94 13.79 -6.61 10.83
N ARG A 95 14.09 -7.69 10.09
CA ARG A 95 14.62 -8.94 10.66
C ARG A 95 15.90 -8.72 11.45
N ARG A 96 16.83 -7.89 10.95
CA ARG A 96 18.07 -7.54 11.66
C ARG A 96 17.79 -6.72 12.93
N ARG A 97 16.86 -5.78 12.88
CA ARG A 97 16.47 -4.95 14.03
C ARG A 97 15.74 -5.76 15.12
N ASP A 98 14.88 -6.69 14.70
CA ASP A 98 14.05 -7.52 15.57
C ASP A 98 14.74 -8.80 16.05
N GLY A 99 15.84 -9.22 15.41
CA GLY A 99 16.64 -10.38 15.80
C GLY A 99 17.21 -10.32 17.23
N GLY A 100 17.21 -9.15 17.88
CA GLY A 100 17.55 -8.97 19.29
C GLY A 100 16.36 -8.75 20.25
N ARG A 101 15.12 -8.64 19.74
CA ARG A 101 13.95 -8.22 20.54
C ARG A 101 12.89 -9.31 20.75
N TRP A 102 12.88 -10.35 19.90
CA TRP A 102 11.85 -11.40 19.93
C TRP A 102 12.32 -12.77 20.47
N ARG A 103 13.60 -12.93 20.83
CA ARG A 103 14.05 -14.04 21.70
C ARG A 103 13.66 -13.70 23.15
N GLY A 104 12.39 -13.85 23.53
CA GLY A 104 12.02 -13.60 24.93
C GLY A 104 10.55 -13.53 25.29
N LYS A 105 9.62 -14.10 24.50
CA LYS A 105 8.27 -14.40 25.01
C LYS A 105 7.76 -15.73 24.43
N GLY A 106 7.79 -16.76 25.28
CA GLY A 106 7.44 -18.16 25.02
C GLY A 106 8.72 -19.00 24.98
N GLU A 107 9.12 -19.72 26.02
CA GLU A 107 8.33 -20.63 26.86
C GLU A 107 8.63 -20.43 28.36
N GLY A 108 7.58 -20.41 29.20
CA GLY A 108 7.71 -20.45 30.67
C GLY A 108 7.02 -19.30 31.41
N ALA A 109 5.69 -19.30 31.43
CA ALA A 109 4.84 -18.83 32.53
C ALA A 109 3.41 -19.27 32.28
#